data_AF-A0A923QSN2-F1
#
_entry.id   AF-A0A923QSN2-F1
#
_cell.length_a   1.000
_cell.length_b   1.000
_cell.length_c   1.000
_cell.angle_alpha   90.00
_cell.angle_beta   90.00
_cell.angle_gamma   90.00
#
_symmetry.space_group_name_H-M   'P 1'
#
loop_
_entity.id
_entity.type
_entity.pdbx_description
1 polymer ?
#
loop_
_entity_poly.entity_id
_entity_poly.type
_entity_poly.pdbx_seq_one_letter_code
_entity_poly.pdbx_strand_id
1 'polypeptide(L)' 'MADTIALAFALKHNTFNVGLLFFDVTTLYFKTFEENDLRKNDFSKDNKSQQPQILVVLMATNEGFPTG' A
#
# COMPACT_ATOMS: atom_id res chain seq x y z
N MET A 1 5.09 1.62 -9.16
CA MET A 1 5.89 1.71 -7.92
C MET A 1 5.04 1.32 -6.70
N ALA A 2 3.90 1.97 -6.41
CA ALA A 2 2.97 1.51 -5.37
C ALA A 2 2.41 0.10 -5.63
N ASP A 3 1.98 -0.19 -6.86
CA ASP A 3 1.41 -1.50 -7.21
C ASP A 3 2.44 -2.62 -7.02
N THR A 4 3.71 -2.33 -7.31
CA THR A 4 4.83 -3.24 -7.07
C THR A 4 5.03 -3.52 -5.58
N ILE A 5 4.88 -2.49 -4.73
CA ILE A 5 4.95 -2.63 -3.27
C ILE A 5 3.76 -3.45 -2.75
N ALA A 6 2.55 -3.16 -3.24
CA ALA A 6 1.34 -3.90 -2.89
C ALA A 6 1.47 -5.39 -3.26
N LEU A 7 1.94 -5.69 -4.47
CA LEU A 7 2.17 -7.05 -4.93
C LEU A 7 3.26 -7.77 -4.12
N ALA A 8 4.37 -7.09 -3.85
CA ALA A 8 5.46 -7.65 -3.05
C ALA A 8 5.01 -7.96 -1.60
N PHE A 9 4.20 -7.09 -1.01
CA PHE A 9 3.60 -7.32 0.31
C PHE A 9 2.68 -8.54 0.29
N ALA A 10 1.78 -8.61 -0.69
CA ALA A 10 0.84 -9.73 -0.85
C ALA A 10 1.58 -11.07 -1.01
N LEU A 11 2.62 -11.13 -1.85
CA LEU A 11 3.43 -12.33 -2.06
C LEU A 11 4.26 -12.73 -0.84
N LYS A 12 4.71 -11.76 -0.05
CA LYS A 12 5.52 -12.02 1.15
C LYS A 12 4.69 -12.53 2.33
N HIS A 13 3.45 -12.03 2.47
CA HIS A 13 2.65 -12.22 3.68
C HIS A 13 1.45 -13.17 3.51
N ASN A 14 1.09 -13.56 2.28
CA ASN A 14 0.02 -14.52 2.04
C ASN A 14 0.58 -15.87 1.54
N THR A 15 0.08 -16.97 2.12
CA THR A 15 0.48 -18.35 1.80
C THR A 15 -0.37 -19.01 0.70
N PHE A 16 -1.25 -18.27 0.03
CA PHE A 16 -2.19 -18.81 -0.96
C PHE A 16 -1.68 -18.61 -2.40
N ASN A 17 -2.06 -19.52 -3.30
CA ASN A 17 -1.76 -19.43 -4.71
C ASN A 17 -2.65 -18.36 -5.36
N VAL A 18 -2.11 -17.14 -5.55
CA VAL A 18 -2.86 -15.99 -6.04
C VAL A 18 -3.10 -16.12 -7.55
N GLY A 19 -4.27 -16.62 -7.94
CA GLY A 19 -4.70 -16.64 -9.34
C GLY A 19 -5.21 -15.29 -9.84
N LEU A 20 -5.81 -14.50 -8.95
CA LEU A 20 -6.34 -13.16 -9.21
C LEU A 20 -6.36 -12.37 -7.90
N LEU A 21 -5.89 -11.12 -7.93
CA LEU A 21 -5.84 -10.23 -6.77
C LEU A 21 -6.54 -8.92 -7.12
N PHE A 22 -7.66 -8.66 -6.45
CA PHE A 22 -8.25 -7.33 -6.45
C PHE A 22 -7.64 -6.51 -5.33
N PHE A 23 -7.06 -5.36 -5.68
CA PHE A 23 -6.54 -4.43 -4.70
C PHE A 23 -6.85 -2.99 -5.08
N ASP A 24 -6.99 -2.14 -4.07
CA ASP A 24 -6.96 -0.69 -4.23
C ASP A 24 -5.81 -0.10 -3.41
N VAL A 25 -5.21 0.96 -3.96
CA VAL A 25 -4.09 1.67 -3.35
C VAL A 25 -4.50 3.11 -3.10
N THR A 26 -4.73 3.45 -1.84
CA THR A 26 -5.02 4.83 -1.43
C THR A 26 -3.84 5.41 -0.65
N THR A 27 -3.62 6.71 -0.80
CA THR A 27 -2.53 7.43 -0.14
C THR A 27 -3.09 8.46 0.83
N LEU A 28 -2.67 8.41 2.09
CA LEU A 28 -3.04 9.41 3.10
C LEU A 28 -1.91 10.44 3.25
N TYR A 29 -2.27 11.72 3.14
CA TYR A 29 -1.37 12.85 3.33
C TYR A 29 -1.44 13.35 4.76
N PHE A 30 -0.28 13.53 5.38
CA PHE A 30 -0.19 14.15 6.71
C PHE A 30 0.43 15.53 6.60
N LYS A 31 -0.12 16.50 7.35
CA LYS A 31 0.44 17.86 7.46
C LYS A 31 1.52 17.89 8.54
N THR A 32 2.52 17.03 8.40
CA THR A 32 3.70 16.97 9.25
C THR A 32 4.90 16.69 8.35
N PHE A 33 6.08 17.14 8.73
CA PHE A 33 7.33 16.83 8.02
C PHE A 33 8.13 15.74 8.73
N GLU A 34 7.63 15.24 9.85
CA GLU A 34 8.29 14.22 10.66
C GLU A 34 7.95 12.81 10.17
N GLU A 35 9.00 12.05 9.87
CA GLU A 35 8.91 10.62 9.59
C GLU A 35 8.70 9.81 10.86
N ASN A 36 8.14 8.61 10.71
CA ASN A 36 8.12 7.59 11.75
C ASN A 36 8.06 6.19 11.11
N ASP A 37 7.92 5.15 11.93
CA ASP A 37 7.92 3.75 11.48
C ASP A 37 6.89 3.44 10.39
N LEU A 38 5.79 4.20 10.34
CA LEU A 38 4.70 4.02 9.38
C LEU A 38 4.71 5.06 8.26
N ARG A 39 5.49 6.13 8.38
CA ARG A 39 5.43 7.32 7.51
C ARG A 39 6.83 7.71 7.05
N LYS A 40 7.11 7.54 5.75
CA LYS A 40 8.43 7.84 5.17
C LYS A 40 8.32 8.80 3.99
N ASN A 41 9.33 9.65 3.80
CA ASN A 41 9.43 10.62 2.70
C ASN A 41 10.09 10.00 1.45
N ASP A 42 9.59 8.86 0.98
CA ASP A 42 10.19 8.17 -0.19
C ASP A 42 9.21 8.00 -1.35
N PHE A 43 7.95 7.69 -1.05
CA PHE A 43 6.93 7.48 -2.09
C PHE A 43 5.87 8.60 -2.04
N SER A 44 5.69 9.28 -3.17
CA SER A 44 4.61 10.25 -3.35
C SER A 44 3.84 10.03 -4.65
N LYS A 45 2.54 9.73 -4.55
CA LYS A 45 1.67 9.64 -5.74
C LYS A 45 1.53 10.98 -6.47
N ASP A 46 1.56 12.10 -5.74
CA ASP A 46 1.36 13.44 -6.30
C ASP A 46 2.67 14.27 -6.36
N ASN A 47 3.82 13.59 -6.41
CA ASN A 47 5.15 14.21 -6.53
C ASN A 47 5.51 15.21 -5.40
N LYS A 48 4.89 15.06 -4.22
CA LYS A 48 5.18 15.79 -2.98
C LYS A 48 6.07 14.95 -2.07
N SER A 49 7.28 14.63 -2.54
CA SER A 49 8.22 13.72 -1.85
C SER A 49 8.60 14.16 -0.43
N GLN A 50 8.56 15.46 -0.11
CA GLN A 50 8.86 15.99 1.23
C GLN A 50 7.68 15.89 2.21
N GLN A 51 6.56 15.30 1.81
CA GLN A 51 5.44 15.04 2.70
C GLN A 51 5.35 13.55 3.00
N PRO A 52 5.45 13.14 4.27
CA PRO A 52 5.38 11.75 4.65
C PRO A 52 3.99 11.20 4.31
N GLN A 53 3.97 10.01 3.69
CA GLN A 53 2.74 9.36 3.24
C GLN A 53 2.58 7.99 3.86
N ILE A 54 1.32 7.56 3.99
CA ILE A 54 0.99 6.15 4.26
C ILE A 54 0.34 5.57 3.02
N LEU A 55 0.88 4.44 2.56
CA LEU A 55 0.28 3.63 1.53
C LEU A 55 -0.67 2.63 2.18
N VAL A 56 -1.96 2.72 1.85
CA VAL A 56 -2.96 1.75 2.29
C VAL A 56 -3.27 0.84 1.11
N VAL A 57 -3.14 -0.46 1.33
CA VAL A 57 -3.46 -1.50 0.36
C VAL A 57 -4.59 -2.34 0.95
N LEU A 58 -5.70 -2.45 0.23
CA LEU A 58 -6.79 -3.37 0.58
C LEU A 58 -6.77 -4.53 -0.40
N MET A 59 -6.71 -5.76 0.10
CA MET A 59 -6.76 -6.97 -0.73
C MET A 59 -8.11 -7.67 -0.56
N ALA A 60 -8.67 -8.18 -1.67
CA ALA A 60 -9.90 -8.96 -1.65
C ALA A 60 -9.76 -10.30 -2.38
N THR A 61 -10.48 -11.30 -1.87
CA THR A 61 -10.65 -12.61 -2.52
C THR A 61 -11.46 -12.50 -3.82
N ASN A 62 -11.47 -13.57 -4.61
CA ASN A 62 -12.33 -13.67 -5.80
C ASN A 62 -13.82 -13.54 -5.50
N GLU A 63 -14.23 -13.77 -4.25
CA GLU A 63 -15.60 -13.63 -3.76
C GLU A 63 -15.90 -12.21 -3.25
N GLY A 64 -14.91 -11.31 -3.26
CA GLY A 64 -15.03 -9.92 -2.84
C GLY A 64 -14.82 -9.69 -1.34
N PHE A 65 -14.41 -10.70 -0.57
CA PHE A 65 -14.14 -10.54 0.87
C PHE A 65 -12.73 -10.01 1.14
N PRO A 66 -12.56 -9.03 2.06
CA PRO A 66 -11.26 -8.48 2.41
C PRO A 66 -10.39 -9.52 3.15
N THR A 67 -9.12 -9.61 2.80
CA THR A 67 -8.18 -10.62 3.34
C THR A 67 -7.23 -10.10 4.41
N GLY A 68 -7.39 -8.84 4.83
CA GLY A 68 -6.49 -8.14 5.75
C GLY A 68 -5.73 -7.01 5.09
#